data_AF-A0A355QII8-F1
#
_entry.id   AF-A0A355QII8-F1
#
_cell.length_a   1.000
_cell.length_b   1.000
_cell.length_c   1.000
_cell.angle_alpha   90.00
_cell.angle_beta   90.00
_cell.angle_gamma   90.00
#
_symmetry.space_group_name_H-M   'P 1'
#
loop_
_entity.id
_entity.type
_entity.pdbx_description
1 polymer ?
#
loop_
_entity_poly.entity_id
_entity_poly.type
_entity_poly.pdbx_seq_one_letter_code
_entity_poly.pdbx_strand_id
1 'polypeptide(L)'
;SAGGYKGYGLGLMVEVLAAGLTGSRLSVDVPPLKSPEGPPHDLGQFYVVIDPSGYSGDGFTERLTTLAATIAEQPGARLPGAGREAPDNVDLEPGLWEATQALAGD
;
A
#
# COMPACT_ATOMS: atom_id res chain seq x y z
N SER A 1 -14.73 2.59 -10.32
CA SER A 1 -13.28 2.61 -10.61
C SER A 1 -12.84 4.06 -10.79
N ALA A 2 -11.75 4.48 -10.16
CA ALA A 2 -11.21 5.82 -10.34
C ALA A 2 -10.61 5.96 -11.76
N GLY A 3 -10.97 7.00 -12.52
CA GLY A 3 -10.28 7.33 -13.78
C GLY A 3 -10.58 6.42 -15.00
N GLY A 4 -11.68 5.65 -15.00
CA GLY A 4 -12.17 4.93 -16.18
C GLY A 4 -11.16 3.94 -16.78
N TYR A 5 -10.89 4.04 -18.09
CA TYR A 5 -9.97 3.14 -18.80
C TYR A 5 -8.53 3.19 -18.26
N LYS A 6 -8.08 4.33 -17.72
CA LYS A 6 -6.75 4.44 -17.09
C LYS A 6 -6.69 3.66 -15.79
N GLY A 7 -7.74 3.75 -14.98
CA GLY A 7 -7.88 2.97 -13.76
C GLY A 7 -7.94 1.47 -14.04
N TYR A 8 -8.64 1.08 -15.10
CA TYR A 8 -8.65 -0.31 -15.56
C TYR A 8 -7.25 -0.80 -15.96
N GLY A 9 -6.52 -0.02 -16.78
CA GLY A 9 -5.16 -0.37 -17.19
C GLY A 9 -4.20 -0.51 -16.00
N LEU A 10 -4.28 0.39 -15.01
CA LEU A 10 -3.51 0.28 -13.77
C LEU A 10 -3.89 -0.96 -12.95
N GLY A 11 -5.19 -1.26 -12.82
CA GLY A 11 -5.65 -2.48 -12.14
C GLY A 11 -5.14 -3.76 -12.81
N LEU A 12 -5.17 -3.80 -14.14
CA LEU A 12 -4.63 -4.94 -14.90
C LEU A 12 -3.11 -5.08 -14.73
N MET A 13 -2.36 -3.98 -14.73
CA MET A 13 -0.92 -4.00 -14.47
C MET A 13 -0.63 -4.56 -13.07
N VAL A 14 -1.40 -4.17 -12.06
CA VAL A 14 -1.28 -4.70 -10.69
C VAL A 14 -1.58 -6.20 -10.66
N GLU A 15 -2.64 -6.65 -11.34
CA GLU A 15 -2.99 -8.09 -11.42
C GLU A 15 -1.85 -8.92 -12.04
N VAL A 16 -1.28 -8.46 -13.15
CA VAL A 16 -0.18 -9.15 -13.83
C VAL A 16 1.04 -9.24 -12.94
N LEU A 17 1.41 -8.16 -12.23
CA LEU A 17 2.60 -8.12 -11.40
C LEU A 17 2.41 -8.86 -10.07
N ALA A 18 1.29 -8.63 -9.39
CA ALA A 18 1.07 -9.12 -8.03
C ALA A 18 0.53 -10.56 -7.98
N ALA A 19 -0.20 -11.02 -9.01
CA ALA A 19 -0.71 -12.39 -9.07
C ALA A 19 -0.03 -13.20 -10.18
N GLY A 20 -0.08 -12.72 -11.44
CA GLY A 20 0.45 -13.46 -12.59
C GLY A 20 1.95 -13.77 -12.49
N LEU A 21 2.77 -12.77 -12.14
CA LEU A 21 4.22 -12.89 -12.07
C LEU A 21 4.71 -13.61 -10.81
N THR A 22 4.01 -13.43 -9.68
CA THR A 22 4.33 -14.09 -8.40
C THR A 22 3.90 -15.54 -8.38
N GLY A 23 2.99 -15.95 -9.29
CA GLY A 23 2.35 -17.26 -9.28
C GLY A 23 1.22 -17.39 -8.26
N SER A 24 0.81 -16.27 -7.64
CA SER A 24 -0.29 -16.21 -6.70
C SER A 24 -1.65 -16.24 -7.40
N ARG A 25 -2.71 -16.36 -6.60
CA ARG A 25 -4.08 -16.50 -7.08
C ARG A 25 -4.55 -15.24 -7.81
N LEU A 26 -5.16 -15.42 -8.98
CA LEU A 26 -5.78 -14.31 -9.72
C LEU A 26 -7.00 -13.76 -8.96
N SER A 27 -7.20 -12.45 -9.01
CA SER A 27 -8.29 -11.74 -8.31
C SER A 27 -9.68 -12.29 -8.65
N VAL A 28 -9.87 -12.81 -9.87
CA VAL A 28 -11.15 -13.43 -10.28
C VAL A 28 -11.44 -14.74 -9.55
N ASP A 29 -10.39 -15.41 -9.07
CA ASP A 29 -10.48 -16.69 -8.36
C ASP A 29 -10.37 -16.54 -6.84
N VAL A 30 -10.03 -15.34 -6.34
CA VAL A 30 -9.87 -15.09 -4.89
C VAL A 30 -11.21 -15.26 -4.17
N PRO A 31 -11.27 -16.12 -3.12
CA PRO A 31 -12.48 -16.27 -2.32
C PRO A 31 -12.77 -15.01 -1.49
N PRO A 32 -13.96 -14.89 -0.88
CA PRO A 32 -14.32 -13.71 -0.10
C PRO A 32 -13.29 -13.39 1.00
N LEU A 33 -12.65 -12.21 0.92
CA LEU A 33 -11.57 -11.80 1.83
C LEU A 33 -11.97 -11.77 3.31
N LYS A 34 -13.27 -11.61 3.60
CA LYS A 34 -13.82 -11.54 4.96
C LYS A 34 -14.46 -12.86 5.42
N SER A 35 -14.16 -13.97 4.75
CA SER A 35 -14.58 -15.28 5.25
C SER A 35 -13.87 -15.58 6.57
N PRO A 36 -14.60 -15.90 7.65
CA PRO A 36 -13.99 -16.22 8.95
C PRO A 36 -13.27 -17.56 8.95
N GLU A 37 -13.58 -18.40 7.96
CA GLU A 37 -13.07 -19.76 7.81
C GLU A 37 -12.49 -19.96 6.41
N GLY A 38 -11.54 -20.88 6.29
CA GLY A 38 -10.90 -21.26 5.03
C GLY A 38 -9.37 -21.14 5.07
N PRO A 39 -8.69 -21.61 4.02
CA PRO A 39 -7.25 -21.46 3.90
C PRO A 39 -6.87 -19.98 3.68
N PRO A 40 -5.60 -19.60 3.90
CA PRO A 40 -5.09 -18.31 3.47
C PRO A 40 -5.40 -18.04 1.99
N HIS A 41 -5.69 -16.79 1.65
CA HIS A 41 -6.19 -16.38 0.33
C HIS A 41 -5.19 -16.54 -0.82
N ASP A 42 -3.92 -16.85 -0.51
CA ASP A 42 -2.84 -17.01 -1.49
C ASP A 42 -2.70 -15.79 -2.43
N LEU A 43 -2.79 -14.60 -1.84
CA LEU A 43 -2.57 -13.32 -2.52
C LEU A 43 -1.07 -13.10 -2.70
N GLY A 44 -0.71 -12.46 -3.81
CA GLY A 44 0.68 -12.11 -4.08
C GLY A 44 0.94 -10.61 -3.95
N GLN A 45 2.22 -10.29 -3.79
CA GLN A 45 2.73 -8.93 -3.74
C GLN A 45 4.00 -8.84 -4.59
N PHE A 46 4.11 -7.76 -5.34
CA PHE A 46 5.28 -7.48 -6.16
C PHE A 46 5.93 -6.18 -5.70
N TYR A 47 7.24 -6.22 -5.47
CA TYR A 47 8.02 -5.08 -5.01
C TYR A 47 9.05 -4.68 -6.07
N VAL A 48 9.14 -3.38 -6.34
CA VAL A 48 10.21 -2.79 -7.12
C VAL A 48 11.01 -1.88 -6.20
N VAL A 49 12.29 -2.17 -6.04
CA VAL A 49 13.22 -1.33 -5.28
C VAL A 49 14.25 -0.81 -6.27
N ILE A 50 14.39 0.51 -6.32
CA ILE A 50 15.34 1.21 -7.20
C ILE A 50 16.32 1.94 -6.30
N ASP A 51 17.61 1.66 -6.46
CA ASP A 51 18.67 2.46 -5.84
C ASP A 51 18.94 3.69 -6.72
N PRO A 52 18.56 4.91 -6.27
CA PRO A 52 18.75 6.12 -7.07
C PRO A 52 20.22 6.53 -7.20
N SER A 53 21.12 6.03 -6.34
CA SER A 53 22.54 6.39 -6.34
C SER A 53 23.22 6.00 -7.65
N GLY A 54 22.79 4.88 -8.27
CA GLY A 54 23.30 4.40 -9.55
C GLY A 54 22.85 5.20 -10.78
N TYR A 55 21.93 6.15 -10.63
CA TYR A 55 21.39 6.95 -11.74
C TYR A 55 21.73 8.43 -11.61
N SER A 56 21.35 9.04 -10.50
CA SER A 56 21.47 10.48 -10.26
C SER A 56 22.38 10.83 -9.08
N GLY A 57 23.03 9.82 -8.48
CA GLY A 57 23.87 10.01 -7.29
C GLY A 57 23.13 10.76 -6.19
N ASP A 58 23.85 11.66 -5.54
CA ASP A 58 23.34 12.49 -4.44
C ASP A 58 22.26 13.51 -4.88
N GLY A 59 22.16 13.80 -6.18
CA GLY A 59 21.24 14.81 -6.71
C GLY A 59 19.76 14.37 -6.74
N PHE A 60 19.46 13.08 -6.51
CA PHE A 60 18.08 12.59 -6.49
C PHE A 60 17.26 13.25 -5.37
N THR A 61 17.81 13.27 -4.16
CA THR A 61 17.13 13.80 -2.98
C THR A 61 16.87 15.29 -3.13
N GLU A 62 17.85 16.05 -3.60
CA GLU A 62 17.70 17.49 -3.84
C GLU A 62 16.54 17.78 -4.81
N ARG A 63 16.46 17.04 -5.93
CA ARG A 63 15.38 17.18 -6.91
C ARG A 63 14.01 16.84 -6.31
N LEU A 64 13.91 15.80 -5.49
CA LEU A 64 12.67 15.46 -4.79
C LEU A 64 12.27 16.56 -3.79
N THR A 65 13.22 17.12 -3.05
CA THR A 65 12.97 18.24 -2.14
C THR A 65 12.47 19.47 -2.89
N THR A 66 13.09 19.84 -4.02
CA THR A 66 12.64 20.95 -4.85
C THR A 66 11.22 20.71 -5.36
N LEU A 67 10.94 19.51 -5.90
CA LEU A 67 9.60 19.16 -6.39
C LEU A 67 8.55 19.25 -5.28
N ALA A 68 8.87 18.74 -4.09
CA ALA A 68 7.98 18.79 -2.94
C ALA A 68 7.68 20.24 -2.52
N ALA A 69 8.72 21.10 -2.46
CA ALA A 69 8.55 22.52 -2.15
C ALA A 69 7.67 23.23 -3.19
N THR A 70 7.90 22.99 -4.48
CA THR A 70 7.09 23.58 -5.56
C THR A 70 5.61 23.15 -5.49
N ILE A 71 5.32 21.92 -5.10
CA ILE A 71 3.94 21.46 -4.90
C ILE A 71 3.33 22.12 -3.66
N ALA A 72 4.09 22.23 -2.56
CA ALA A 72 3.61 22.81 -1.31
C ALA A 72 3.26 24.31 -1.43
N GLU A 73 3.88 25.03 -2.36
CA GLU A 73 3.57 26.42 -2.66
C GLU A 73 2.24 26.62 -3.40
N GLN A 74 1.67 25.55 -3.98
CA GLN A 74 0.43 25.65 -4.75
C GLN A 74 -0.80 25.72 -3.83
N PRO A 75 -1.70 26.71 -4.04
CA PRO A 75 -2.90 26.84 -3.23
C PRO A 75 -3.76 25.56 -3.24
N GLY A 76 -4.01 25.00 -2.06
CA GLY A 76 -4.85 23.82 -1.87
C GLY A 76 -4.18 22.47 -2.25
N ALA A 77 -2.92 22.48 -2.66
CA ALA A 77 -2.19 21.24 -2.92
C ALA A 77 -1.82 20.53 -1.61
N ARG A 78 -1.80 19.19 -1.66
CA ARG A 78 -1.32 18.34 -0.57
C ARG A 78 -0.37 17.28 -1.11
N LEU A 79 0.82 17.21 -0.54
CA LEU A 79 1.75 16.13 -0.84
C LEU A 79 1.20 14.79 -0.33
N PRO A 80 1.23 13.72 -1.14
CA PRO A 80 0.86 12.39 -0.69
C PRO A 80 1.67 11.99 0.55
N GLY A 81 0.99 11.52 1.60
CA GLY A 81 1.62 11.16 2.87
C GLY A 81 1.96 12.34 3.80
N ALA A 82 1.85 13.61 3.34
CA ALA A 82 2.09 14.75 4.21
C ALA A 82 1.07 14.81 5.36
N GLY A 83 1.56 15.05 6.57
CA GLY A 83 0.72 15.04 7.79
C GLY A 83 0.30 13.64 8.25
N ARG A 84 0.96 12.58 7.76
CA ARG A 84 0.85 11.26 8.40
C ARG A 84 1.68 11.30 9.69
N GLU A 85 1.00 11.35 10.82
CA GLU A 85 1.59 11.14 12.13
C GLU A 85 1.45 9.65 12.50
N ALA A 86 2.53 9.04 12.97
CA ALA A 86 2.45 7.71 13.55
C ALA A 86 1.80 7.86 14.93
N PRO A 87 0.70 7.13 15.21
CA PRO A 87 0.06 7.22 16.51
C PRO A 87 0.94 6.55 17.58
N ASP A 88 1.11 7.21 18.73
CA ASP A 88 1.82 6.65 19.90
C ASP A 88 0.98 5.59 20.64
N ASN A 89 -0.34 5.65 20.50
CA ASN A 89 -1.30 4.69 21.03
C ASN A 89 -2.36 4.35 19.98
N VAL A 90 -2.88 3.11 20.04
CA VAL A 90 -4.00 2.68 19.19
C VAL A 90 -5.24 2.54 20.07
N ASP A 91 -6.26 3.35 19.80
CA ASP A 91 -7.56 3.22 20.47
C ASP A 91 -8.30 2.01 19.88
N LEU A 92 -8.59 1.04 20.74
CA LEU A 92 -9.28 -0.20 20.38
C LEU A 92 -10.65 -0.24 21.03
N GLU A 93 -11.63 -0.82 20.33
CA GLU A 93 -12.90 -1.18 20.94
C GLU A 93 -12.65 -2.18 22.09
N PRO A 94 -13.27 -2.01 23.28
CA PRO A 94 -13.03 -2.89 24.42
C PRO A 94 -13.21 -4.38 24.10
N GLY A 95 -14.24 -4.74 23.33
CA GLY A 95 -14.48 -6.13 22.95
C GLY A 95 -13.39 -6.72 22.05
N LEU A 96 -12.78 -5.92 21.17
CA LEU A 96 -11.65 -6.34 20.35
C LEU A 96 -10.40 -6.56 21.20
N TRP A 97 -10.17 -5.69 22.20
CA TRP A 97 -9.04 -5.82 23.12
C TRP A 97 -9.17 -7.07 23.99
N GLU A 98 -10.33 -7.31 24.58
CA GLU A 98 -10.61 -8.51 25.37
C GLU A 98 -10.43 -9.80 24.54
N ALA A 99 -10.97 -9.84 23.31
CA ALA A 99 -10.79 -10.98 22.41
C ALA A 99 -9.32 -11.22 22.05
N THR A 100 -8.55 -10.14 21.84
CA THR A 100 -7.11 -10.22 21.57
C THR A 100 -6.35 -10.80 22.76
N GLN A 101 -6.66 -10.34 23.98
CA GLN A 101 -6.04 -10.86 25.20
C GLN A 101 -6.38 -12.34 25.45
N ALA A 102 -7.60 -12.77 25.16
CA ALA A 102 -8.00 -14.17 25.29
C ALA A 102 -7.31 -15.11 24.29
N LEU A 103 -6.87 -14.60 23.13
CA LEU A 103 -6.17 -15.35 22.09
C LEU A 103 -4.64 -15.28 22.21
N ALA A 104 -4.12 -14.30 22.95
CA ALA A 104 -2.71 -14.24 23.31
C ALA A 104 -2.44 -15.37 24.30
N GLY A 105 -1.74 -16.43 23.87
CA GLY A 105 -1.29 -17.49 24.78
C GLY A 105 -0.38 -16.94 25.89
N ASP A 106 -0.10 -17.78 26.89
CA ASP A 106 0.82 -17.45 28.01
C ASP A 106 2.22 -17.03 27.55
#